data_AF-A0AAW9K8J0-F1
#
_entry.id   AF-A0AAW9K8J0-F1
#
_cell.length_a   1.000
_cell.length_b   1.000
_cell.length_c   1.000
_cell.angle_alpha   90.00
_cell.angle_beta   90.00
_cell.angle_gamma   90.00
#
_symmetry.space_group_name_H-M   'P 1'
#
loop_
_entity.id
_entity.type
_entity.pdbx_description
1 polymer ?
#
loop_
_entity_poly.entity_id
_entity_poly.type
_entity_poly.pdbx_seq_one_letter_code
_entity_poly.pdbx_strand_id
1 'polypeptide(L)'
;MNIKVFTKVWNVEKLVYRINDINLPFVVSTSQIKYFITSFMFFLIFGKLPIISLVSNSVFNKIGLSILIALGLSKLKFDGKSPISFLKSVITYFNRGRLTTKGKKVKVQKYTFNKTITVVRRLDHVSD
;
A
#
# COMPACT_ATOMS: atom_id res chain seq x y z
N MET A 1 2.06 -12.44 19.44
CA MET A 1 3.36 -12.71 18.78
C MET A 1 3.12 -12.85 17.28
N ASN A 2 3.63 -11.92 16.46
CA ASN A 2 3.34 -11.86 15.03
C ASN A 2 4.47 -12.57 14.26
N ILE A 3 4.23 -13.80 13.82
CA ILE A 3 5.22 -14.60 13.07
C ILE A 3 5.29 -14.00 11.66
N LYS A 4 6.45 -13.43 11.31
CA LYS A 4 6.68 -12.89 9.97
C LYS A 4 6.74 -14.07 8.99
N VAL A 5 5.71 -14.21 8.16
CA VAL A 5 5.69 -15.23 7.10
C VAL A 5 6.61 -14.78 5.97
N PHE A 6 7.63 -15.58 5.64
CA PHE A 6 8.66 -15.27 4.63
C PHE A 6 8.11 -15.13 3.20
N THR A 7 6.85 -15.50 2.94
CA THR A 7 6.17 -15.30 1.66
C THR A 7 6.14 -13.83 1.23
N LYS A 8 6.24 -12.89 2.17
CA LYS A 8 6.27 -11.45 1.87
C LYS A 8 7.56 -11.00 1.17
N VAL A 9 8.67 -11.74 1.31
CA VAL A 9 9.98 -11.42 0.69
C VAL A 9 9.92 -11.55 -0.84
N TRP A 10 9.17 -12.54 -1.32
CA TRP A 10 9.01 -12.81 -2.75
C TRP A 10 7.88 -12.00 -3.41
N ASN A 11 7.22 -11.14 -2.66
CA ASN A 11 6.16 -10.30 -3.18
C ASN A 11 6.73 -9.04 -3.85
N VAL A 12 7.28 -9.22 -5.05
CA VAL A 12 7.84 -8.15 -5.88
C VAL A 12 6.75 -7.45 -6.67
N GLU A 13 6.86 -6.13 -6.84
CA GLU A 13 5.93 -5.38 -7.69
C GLU A 13 6.09 -5.79 -9.16
N LYS A 14 4.97 -6.07 -9.82
CA LYS A 14 4.96 -6.42 -11.25
C LYS A 14 5.32 -5.20 -12.09
N LEU A 15 6.38 -5.35 -12.88
CA LEU A 15 6.82 -4.38 -13.87
C LEU A 15 6.20 -4.70 -15.23
N VAL A 16 5.78 -3.66 -15.94
CA VAL A 16 5.15 -3.73 -17.26
C VAL A 16 6.13 -3.15 -18.27
N TYR A 17 6.51 -3.99 -19.24
CA TYR A 17 7.45 -3.65 -20.31
C TYR A 17 6.75 -3.41 -21.65
N ARG A 18 5.53 -3.94 -21.79
CA ARG A 18 4.75 -3.95 -23.03
C ARG A 18 3.27 -3.74 -22.72
N ILE A 19 2.58 -3.03 -23.60
CA ILE A 19 1.11 -2.97 -23.62
C ILE A 19 0.70 -3.48 -24.99
N ASN A 20 0.02 -4.63 -25.02
CA ASN A 20 -0.28 -5.37 -26.24
C ASN A 20 1.00 -5.57 -27.08
N ASP A 21 1.05 -5.01 -28.29
CA ASP A 21 2.19 -5.13 -29.21
C ASP A 21 3.22 -3.98 -29.10
N ILE A 22 2.93 -2.95 -28.28
CA ILE A 22 3.80 -1.78 -28.13
C ILE A 22 4.80 -2.01 -27.00
N ASN A 23 6.09 -1.93 -27.33
CA ASN A 23 7.18 -1.86 -26.37
C ASN A 23 7.20 -0.47 -25.73
N LEU A 24 7.14 -0.40 -24.40
CA LEU A 24 7.30 0.89 -23.74
C LEU A 24 8.78 1.28 -23.77
N PRO A 25 9.11 2.55 -24.09
CA PRO A 25 10.50 3.03 -24.08
C PRO A 25 11.11 3.03 -22.67
N PHE A 26 10.28 2.96 -21.63
CA PHE A 26 10.68 2.84 -20.24
C PHE A 26 9.78 1.84 -19.51
N VAL A 27 10.36 1.14 -18.53
CA VAL A 27 9.64 0.16 -17.71
C VAL A 27 8.78 0.88 -16.70
N VAL A 28 7.51 0.47 -16.56
CA VAL A 28 6.57 1.08 -15.62
C VAL A 28 6.10 0.06 -14.60
N SER A 29 6.08 0.43 -13.31
CA SER A 29 5.48 -0.42 -12.27
C SER A 29 3.96 -0.37 -12.33
N THR A 30 3.30 -1.49 -12.04
CA THR A 30 1.84 -1.56 -11.89
C THR A 30 1.33 -0.55 -10.85
N SER A 31 2.13 -0.28 -9.80
CA SER A 31 1.80 0.72 -8.78
C SER A 31 1.82 2.14 -9.34
N GLN A 32 2.78 2.47 -10.22
CA GLN A 32 2.88 3.80 -10.86
C GLN A 32 1.65 4.10 -11.70
N ILE A 33 1.20 3.12 -12.49
CA ILE A 33 -0.02 3.23 -13.30
C ILE A 33 -1.23 3.49 -12.40
N LYS A 34 -1.36 2.73 -11.31
CA LYS A 34 -2.45 2.91 -10.34
C LYS A 34 -2.44 4.31 -9.71
N TYR A 35 -1.28 4.81 -9.31
CA TYR A 35 -1.16 6.15 -8.71
C TYR A 35 -1.51 7.25 -9.72
N PHE A 36 -1.05 7.11 -10.97
CA PHE A 36 -1.37 8.05 -12.03
C PHE A 36 -2.88 8.13 -12.29
N ILE A 37 -3.54 6.98 -12.45
CA ILE A 37 -5.01 6.93 -12.67
C ILE A 37 -5.75 7.54 -11.47
N THR A 38 -5.33 7.19 -10.25
CA THR A 38 -5.97 7.70 -9.03
C THR A 38 -5.82 9.21 -8.90
N SER A 39 -4.63 9.77 -9.12
CA SER A 39 -4.41 11.22 -9.02
C SER A 39 -5.09 11.97 -10.16
N PHE A 40 -5.07 11.42 -11.37
CA PHE A 40 -5.71 12.04 -12.53
C PHE A 40 -7.24 12.12 -12.33
N MET A 41 -7.87 11.04 -11.86
CA MET A 41 -9.29 11.07 -11.46
C MET A 41 -9.55 12.09 -10.35
N PHE A 42 -8.67 12.19 -9.35
CA PHE A 42 -8.78 13.20 -8.30
C PHE A 42 -8.76 14.63 -8.87
N PHE A 43 -7.84 14.95 -9.79
CA PHE A 43 -7.79 16.27 -10.43
C PHE A 43 -8.97 16.57 -11.36
N LEU A 44 -9.61 15.54 -11.94
CA LEU A 44 -10.85 15.74 -12.71
C LEU A 44 -12.01 16.15 -11.79
N ILE A 45 -12.17 15.47 -10.66
CA ILE A 45 -13.28 15.72 -9.72
C ILE A 45 -13.05 17.01 -8.94
N PHE A 46 -11.85 17.20 -8.40
CA PHE A 46 -11.51 18.32 -7.51
C PHE A 46 -10.88 19.51 -8.24
N GLY A 47 -10.74 19.46 -9.57
CA GLY A 47 -10.06 20.50 -10.36
C GLY A 47 -10.73 21.88 -10.35
N LYS A 48 -11.95 21.99 -9.83
CA LYS A 48 -12.67 23.26 -9.64
C LYS A 48 -12.43 23.89 -8.27
N LEU A 49 -11.74 23.22 -7.34
CA LEU A 49 -11.40 23.81 -6.05
C LEU A 49 -10.35 24.91 -6.25
N PRO A 50 -10.50 26.08 -5.60
CA PRO A 50 -9.68 27.27 -5.85
C PRO A 50 -8.18 27.01 -5.67
N ILE A 51 -7.81 26.21 -4.66
CA ILE A 51 -6.41 25.84 -4.38
C ILE A 51 -5.81 24.97 -5.50
N ILE A 52 -6.62 24.09 -6.10
CA ILE A 52 -6.19 23.13 -7.11
C ILE A 52 -6.21 23.77 -8.50
N SER A 53 -7.18 24.66 -8.78
CA SER A 53 -7.25 25.39 -10.04
C SER A 53 -6.06 26.33 -10.21
N LEU A 54 -5.62 27.01 -9.15
CA LEU A 54 -4.43 27.89 -9.16
C LEU A 54 -3.17 27.23 -9.74
N VAL A 55 -2.95 25.96 -9.43
CA VAL A 55 -1.77 25.20 -9.91
C VAL A 55 -2.03 24.55 -11.28
N SER A 56 -3.29 24.27 -11.63
CA SER A 56 -3.63 23.34 -12.71
C SER A 56 -4.75 23.83 -13.63
N ASN A 57 -4.66 25.06 -14.11
CA ASN A 57 -5.64 25.62 -15.05
C ASN A 57 -5.70 24.87 -16.40
N SER A 58 -4.58 24.28 -16.85
CA SER A 58 -4.53 23.51 -18.10
C SER A 58 -4.57 21.99 -17.86
N VAL A 59 -5.20 21.25 -18.78
CA VAL A 59 -5.20 19.77 -18.78
C VAL A 59 -3.79 19.21 -18.81
N PHE A 60 -2.88 19.85 -19.54
CA PHE A 60 -1.47 19.46 -19.59
C PHE A 60 -0.81 19.52 -18.21
N ASN A 61 -1.08 20.58 -17.44
CA ASN A 61 -0.55 20.74 -16.09
C ASN A 61 -1.10 19.68 -15.13
N LYS A 62 -2.36 19.28 -15.30
CA LYS A 62 -2.98 18.18 -14.51
C LYS A 62 -2.33 16.84 -14.81
N ILE A 63 -1.99 16.57 -16.08
CA ILE A 63 -1.29 15.36 -16.50
C ILE A 63 0.13 15.36 -15.94
N GLY A 64 0.88 16.45 -16.11
CA GLY A 64 2.25 16.58 -15.60
C GLY A 64 2.31 16.40 -14.07
N LEU A 65 1.40 17.04 -13.34
CA LEU A 65 1.31 16.90 -11.89
C LEU A 65 0.94 15.47 -11.46
N SER A 66 0.05 14.80 -12.20
CA SER A 66 -0.30 13.41 -11.95
C SER A 66 0.89 12.47 -12.16
N ILE A 67 1.70 12.70 -13.19
CA ILE A 67 2.92 11.93 -13.45
C ILE A 67 3.93 12.14 -12.31
N LEU A 68 4.13 13.39 -11.88
CA LEU A 68 5.04 13.71 -10.78
C LEU A 68 4.63 13.00 -9.48
N ILE A 69 3.32 13.04 -9.16
CA ILE A 69 2.75 12.35 -8.00
C ILE A 69 2.93 10.83 -8.12
N ALA A 70 2.68 10.26 -9.30
CA ALA A 70 2.83 8.82 -9.52
C ALA A 70 4.29 8.35 -9.33
N LEU A 71 5.25 9.12 -9.84
CA LEU A 71 6.68 8.86 -9.65
C LEU A 71 7.07 8.98 -8.18
N GLY A 72 6.64 10.05 -7.49
CA GLY A 72 6.89 10.25 -6.07
C GLY A 72 6.31 9.14 -5.20
N LEU A 73 5.00 8.89 -5.29
CA LEU A 73 4.31 7.88 -4.49
C LEU A 73 4.81 6.45 -4.73
N SER A 74 5.29 6.15 -5.94
CA SER A 74 5.84 4.83 -6.23
C SER A 74 7.14 4.53 -5.47
N LYS A 75 7.96 5.55 -5.20
CA LYS A 75 9.20 5.43 -4.44
C LYS A 75 8.97 5.53 -2.93
N LEU A 76 7.92 6.24 -2.52
CA LEU A 76 7.59 6.42 -1.11
C LEU A 76 7.07 5.12 -0.48
N LYS A 77 7.69 4.70 0.63
CA LYS A 77 7.20 3.62 1.49
C LYS A 77 7.00 4.21 2.89
N PHE A 78 5.76 4.14 3.39
CA PHE A 78 5.43 4.58 4.76
C PHE A 78 5.26 3.35 5.63
N ASP A 79 6.09 3.20 6.67
CA ASP A 79 6.01 2.07 7.61
C ASP A 79 6.07 0.68 6.90
N GLY A 80 6.87 0.59 5.83
CA GLY A 80 6.99 -0.61 4.99
C GLY A 80 5.71 -0.95 4.19
N LYS A 81 4.76 -0.01 4.09
CA LYS A 81 3.52 -0.12 3.32
C LYS A 81 3.53 0.90 2.19
N SER A 82 2.69 0.65 1.18
CA SER A 82 2.43 1.63 0.15
C SER A 82 1.63 2.82 0.74
N PRO A 83 1.79 4.05 0.22
CA PRO A 83 1.13 5.25 0.75
C PRO A 83 -0.39 5.12 0.93
N ILE A 84 -1.08 4.52 -0.05
CA ILE A 84 -2.53 4.27 0.03
C ILE A 84 -2.86 3.26 1.13
N SER A 85 -2.06 2.19 1.26
CA SER A 85 -2.29 1.19 2.30
C SER A 85 -2.02 1.76 3.70
N PHE A 86 -1.04 2.66 3.81
CA PHE A 86 -0.77 3.40 5.03
C PHE A 86 -1.95 4.31 5.39
N LEU A 87 -2.43 5.11 4.43
CA LEU A 87 -3.58 6.00 4.64
C LEU A 87 -4.83 5.21 5.06
N LYS A 88 -5.12 4.08 4.40
CA LYS A 88 -6.20 3.17 4.80
C LYS A 88 -6.04 2.75 6.26
N SER A 89 -4.82 2.39 6.68
CA SER A 89 -4.56 1.99 8.06
C SER A 89 -4.81 3.11 9.06
N VAL A 90 -4.44 4.35 8.71
CA VAL A 90 -4.72 5.54 9.54
C VAL A 90 -6.22 5.78 9.66
N ILE A 91 -6.97 5.75 8.55
CA ILE A 91 -8.44 5.92 8.57
C ILE A 91 -9.10 4.83 9.40
N THR A 92 -8.70 3.56 9.22
CA THR A 92 -9.24 2.46 10.03
C THR A 92 -8.88 2.60 11.51
N TYR A 93 -7.71 3.14 11.82
CA TYR A 93 -7.30 3.40 13.20
C TYR A 93 -8.12 4.52 13.83
N PHE A 94 -8.42 5.58 13.07
CA PHE A 94 -9.26 6.68 13.53
C PHE A 94 -10.70 6.23 13.77
N ASN A 95 -11.26 5.43 12.85
CA ASN A 95 -12.62 4.88 12.98
C ASN A 95 -12.72 3.76 14.04
N ARG A 96 -11.59 3.28 14.57
CA ARG A 96 -11.59 2.25 15.61
C ARG A 96 -11.96 2.89 16.94
N GLY A 97 -13.16 2.59 17.43
CA GLY A 97 -13.59 2.97 18.77
C GLY A 97 -12.58 2.53 19.84
N ARG A 98 -12.12 3.46 20.67
CA ARG A 98 -11.26 3.15 21.81
C ARG A 98 -12.10 2.55 22.93
N LEU A 99 -12.00 1.23 23.11
CA LEU A 99 -12.57 0.56 24.28
C LEU A 99 -11.57 0.68 25.43
N THR A 100 -11.72 1.72 26.26
CA THR A 100 -10.95 1.84 27.49
C THR A 100 -11.54 0.90 28.55
N THR A 101 -10.81 -0.16 28.88
CA THR A 101 -11.17 -1.13 29.94
C THR A 101 -10.67 -0.69 31.33
N LYS A 102 -10.45 0.61 31.55
CA LYS A 102 -9.97 1.10 32.84
C LYS A 102 -11.13 1.04 33.85
N GLY A 103 -10.98 0.24 34.91
CA GLY A 103 -11.94 0.11 36.02
C GLY A 103 -13.09 -0.89 35.82
N LYS A 104 -13.19 -1.56 34.67
CA LYS A 104 -14.21 -2.60 34.44
C LYS A 104 -13.61 -3.99 34.68
N LYS A 105 -14.30 -4.87 35.44
CA LYS A 105 -13.93 -6.29 35.58
C LYS A 105 -13.97 -6.96 34.21
N VAL A 106 -12.80 -7.20 33.61
CA VAL A 106 -12.67 -7.94 32.36
C VAL A 106 -12.77 -9.43 32.67
N LYS A 107 -13.80 -10.11 32.15
CA LYS A 107 -13.83 -11.58 32.14
C LYS A 107 -12.82 -12.06 31.10
N VAL A 108 -11.71 -12.63 31.57
CA VAL A 108 -10.69 -13.21 30.68
C VAL A 108 -11.29 -14.44 30.00
N GLN A 109 -11.80 -14.27 28.78
CA GLN A 109 -12.15 -15.41 27.94
C GLN A 109 -10.85 -16.02 27.39
N LYS A 110 -10.60 -17.29 27.74
CA LYS A 110 -9.52 -18.08 27.15
C LYS A 110 -9.93 -18.44 25.72
N TYR A 111 -9.43 -17.69 24.75
CA TYR A 111 -9.55 -18.03 23.35
C TYR A 111 -8.40 -18.94 22.94
N THR A 112 -8.69 -20.18 22.56
CA THR A 112 -7.72 -21.06 21.90
C THR A 112 -7.61 -20.62 20.44
N PHE A 113 -6.52 -19.93 20.11
CA PHE A 113 -6.25 -19.48 18.76
C PHE A 113 -5.77 -20.68 17.93
N ASN A 114 -6.70 -21.36 17.26
CA ASN A 114 -6.39 -22.51 16.40
C ASN A 114 -5.83 -22.01 15.06
N LYS A 115 -4.57 -21.61 15.06
CA LYS A 115 -3.85 -21.20 13.85
C LYS A 115 -2.96 -22.35 13.43
N THR A 116 -3.09 -22.79 12.18
CA THR A 116 -2.21 -23.79 11.58
C THR A 116 -0.78 -23.24 11.60
N ILE A 117 0.05 -23.74 12.51
CA ILE A 117 1.45 -23.36 12.63
C ILE A 117 2.26 -24.42 11.90
N THR A 118 2.87 -24.08 10.78
CA THR A 118 3.83 -24.96 10.12
C THR A 118 5.15 -24.88 10.87
N VAL A 119 5.47 -25.89 11.67
CA VAL A 119 6.75 -26.01 12.36
C VAL A 119 7.74 -26.67 11.40
N VAL A 120 8.80 -25.96 11.02
CA VAL A 120 9.90 -26.52 10.22
C VAL A 120 11.06 -26.80 11.17
N ARG A 121 11.45 -28.06 11.30
CA ARG A 121 12.61 -28.49 12.09
C ARG A 121 13.85 -28.40 11.19
N ARG A 122 14.89 -27.68 11.61
CA ARG A 122 16.20 -27.73 10.94
C ARG A 122 16.82 -29.09 11.29
N LEU A 123 17.14 -29.89 10.28
CA LEU A 123 18.00 -31.06 10.43
C LEU A 123 19.43 -30.56 10.26
N ASP A 124 20.16 -30.47 11.36
CA ASP A 124 21.61 -30.29 11.28
C ASP A 124 22.17 -31.63 10.76
N HIS A 125 22.87 -31.61 9.64
CA HIS A 125 23.47 -32.79 9.02
C HIS A 125 24.44 -33.44 10.02
N VAL A 126 24.17 -34.69 10.39
CA VAL A 126 25.16 -35.57 10.99
C VAL A 126 26.01 -36.10 9.85
N SER A 127 27.29 -35.76 9.86
CA SER A 127 28.30 -36.30 8.95
C SER A 127 28.48 -37.80 9.25
N ASP A 128 28.39 -38.64 8.22
CA ASP A 128 28.84 -40.04 8.26
C ASP A 128 30.36 -40.15 8.43
#